data_AF-A0A1F4K3I1-F1
#
_entry.id   AF-A0A1F4K3I1-F1
#
_cell.length_a   1.000
_cell.length_b   1.000
_cell.length_c   1.000
_cell.angle_alpha   90.00
_cell.angle_beta   90.00
_cell.angle_gamma   90.00
#
_symmetry.space_group_name_H-M   'P 1'
#
loop_
_entity.id
_entity.type
_entity.pdbx_description
1 polymer ?
#
loop_
_entity_poly.entity_id
_entity_poly.type
_entity_poly.pdbx_seq_one_letter_code
_entity_poly.pdbx_strand_id
1 'polypeptide(L)'
;MTQDVKPQNDVNPMKLCDSCADIQRNWRKAPGHPELVQGTNRTETHKHGQVTITRYRCERCGTAWEYENNKVNRHAGWSVVGR
;
A
#
# COMPACT_ATOMS: atom_id res chain seq x y z
N MET A 1 25.35 4.87 -17.82
CA MET A 1 25.04 4.47 -16.44
C MET A 1 23.78 5.20 -16.03
N THR A 2 22.60 4.58 -16.19
CA THR A 2 21.31 5.25 -15.95
C THR A 2 20.97 5.09 -14.48
N GLN A 3 21.11 6.18 -13.72
CA GLN A 3 20.62 6.24 -12.34
C GLN A 3 19.10 6.45 -12.42
N ASP A 4 18.35 5.36 -12.32
CA ASP A 4 16.91 5.41 -12.11
C ASP A 4 16.68 5.90 -10.67
N VAL A 5 16.58 7.22 -10.52
CA VAL A 5 16.23 7.87 -9.26
C VAL A 5 14.77 7.56 -8.97
N LYS A 6 14.52 6.43 -8.30
CA LYS A 6 13.25 6.20 -7.61
C LYS A 6 13.15 7.21 -6.47
N PRO A 7 12.14 8.10 -6.45
CA PRO A 7 12.03 9.13 -5.43
C PRO A 7 11.92 8.49 -4.04
N GLN A 8 12.86 8.90 -3.19
CA GLN A 8 12.94 8.60 -1.77
C GLN A 8 11.66 9.10 -1.11
N ASN A 9 10.74 8.18 -0.82
CA ASN A 9 9.60 8.46 0.04
C ASN A 9 10.04 8.20 1.48
N ASP A 10 10.87 9.12 1.97
CA ASP A 10 11.28 9.26 3.37
C ASP A 10 10.04 9.54 4.23
N VAL A 11 9.30 8.49 4.54
CA VAL A 11 8.28 8.49 5.58
C VAL A 11 8.75 7.47 6.60
N ASN A 12 9.50 8.00 7.57
CA ASN A 12 9.68 7.53 8.94
C ASN A 12 9.93 6.02 9.08
N PRO A 13 11.12 5.55 9.50
CA PRO A 13 11.37 4.13 9.75
C PRO A 13 10.61 3.65 11.00
N MET A 14 9.28 3.62 10.95
CA MET A 14 8.53 2.51 11.51
C MET A 14 9.20 1.27 10.92
N LYS A 15 9.87 0.47 11.75
CA LYS A 15 10.60 -0.74 11.32
C LYS A 15 9.65 -1.70 10.59
N LEU A 16 9.46 -1.46 9.30
CA LEU A 16 8.87 -2.37 8.33
C LEU A 16 9.87 -3.52 8.17
N CYS A 17 9.39 -4.73 7.99
CA CYS A 17 10.26 -5.80 7.51
C CYS A 17 10.72 -5.49 6.07
N ASP A 18 11.81 -6.12 5.62
CA ASP A 18 12.30 -6.01 4.24
C ASP A 18 11.19 -6.20 3.20
N SER A 19 10.31 -7.19 3.40
CA SER A 19 9.16 -7.45 2.55
C SER A 19 8.21 -6.24 2.46
N CYS A 20 7.92 -5.58 3.59
CA CYS A 20 7.07 -4.38 3.65
C CYS A 20 7.76 -3.14 3.07
N ALA A 21 9.08 -3.04 3.22
CA ALA A 21 9.86 -1.94 2.67
C ALA A 21 9.91 -1.99 1.13
N ASP A 22 9.87 -3.18 0.54
CA ASP A 22 9.85 -3.38 -0.91
C ASP A 22 8.48 -3.07 -1.55
N ILE A 23 7.40 -3.00 -0.75
CA ILE A 23 6.07 -2.66 -1.28
C ILE A 23 6.07 -1.26 -1.87
N GLN A 24 5.75 -1.19 -3.16
CA GLN A 24 5.62 0.09 -3.85
C GLN A 24 4.29 0.78 -3.49
N ARG A 25 4.40 1.85 -2.71
CA ARG A 25 3.28 2.67 -2.25
C ARG A 25 2.73 3.54 -3.39
N ASN A 26 1.45 3.91 -3.27
CA ASN A 26 0.76 4.79 -4.21
C ASN A 26 0.82 4.31 -5.69
N TRP A 27 0.94 3.00 -5.92
CA TRP A 27 0.91 2.45 -7.25
C TRP A 27 -0.13 1.35 -7.38
N ARG A 28 -1.07 1.58 -8.29
CA ARG A 28 -2.15 0.63 -8.57
C ARG A 28 -1.61 -0.65 -9.18
N LYS A 29 -2.09 -1.80 -8.71
CA LYS A 29 -1.64 -3.15 -9.07
C LYS A 29 -0.21 -3.49 -8.66
N ALA A 30 0.44 -2.68 -7.81
CA ALA A 30 1.71 -3.09 -7.25
C ALA A 30 1.53 -4.39 -6.45
N PRO A 31 2.44 -5.37 -6.59
CA PRO A 31 2.38 -6.61 -5.83
C PRO A 31 2.57 -6.30 -4.34
N GLY A 32 1.69 -6.84 -3.50
CA GLY A 32 1.97 -6.97 -2.08
C GLY A 32 2.94 -8.12 -1.83
N HIS A 33 3.50 -8.22 -0.62
CA HIS A 33 4.31 -9.35 -0.22
C HIS A 33 3.45 -10.50 0.35
N PRO A 34 3.93 -11.76 0.38
CA PRO A 34 3.13 -12.92 0.76
C PRO A 34 2.66 -12.92 2.22
N GLU A 35 3.39 -12.28 3.12
CA GLU A 35 3.04 -12.20 4.55
C GLU A 35 1.95 -11.16 4.88
N LEU A 36 1.35 -10.51 3.87
CA LEU A 36 0.20 -9.61 4.05
C LEU A 36 -1.08 -10.42 4.10
N VAL A 37 -1.67 -10.49 5.29
CA VAL A 37 -2.97 -11.13 5.49
C VAL A 37 -4.07 -10.12 5.22
N GLN A 38 -4.99 -10.48 4.32
CA GLN A 38 -6.16 -9.68 4.03
C GLN A 38 -7.13 -9.70 5.21
N GLY A 39 -7.49 -8.52 5.70
CA GLY A 39 -8.51 -8.33 6.72
C GLY A 39 -9.84 -7.92 6.09
N THR A 40 -10.39 -6.83 6.61
CA THR A 40 -11.65 -6.27 6.12
C THR A 40 -11.47 -5.52 4.81
N ASN A 41 -12.47 -5.57 3.95
CA ASN A 41 -12.62 -4.63 2.85
C ASN A 41 -13.78 -3.69 3.15
N ARG A 42 -13.63 -2.42 2.76
CA ARG A 42 -14.71 -1.46 2.74
C ARG A 42 -14.77 -0.82 1.38
N THR A 43 -15.96 -0.36 1.02
CA THR A 43 -16.12 0.39 -0.21
C THR A 43 -16.51 1.80 0.15
N GLU A 44 -15.73 2.78 -0.30
CA GLU A 44 -15.96 4.19 -0.07
C GLU A 44 -16.43 4.87 -1.35
N THR A 45 -17.41 5.74 -1.23
CA THR A 45 -17.93 6.53 -2.36
C THR A 45 -17.16 7.84 -2.41
N HIS A 46 -16.30 8.00 -3.40
CA HIS A 46 -15.60 9.25 -3.68
C HIS A 46 -16.35 10.06 -4.74
N LYS A 47 -16.03 11.35 -4.87
CA LYS A 47 -16.59 12.25 -5.89
C LYS A 47 -16.51 11.72 -7.32
N HIS A 48 -15.52 10.86 -7.61
CA HIS A 48 -15.24 10.35 -8.95
C HIS A 48 -15.60 8.87 -9.12
N GLY A 49 -16.26 8.26 -8.13
CA GLY A 49 -16.70 6.86 -8.20
C GLY A 49 -16.54 6.11 -6.88
N GLN A 50 -16.95 4.85 -6.91
CA GLN A 50 -16.84 3.94 -5.77
C GLN A 50 -15.45 3.28 -5.77
N VAL A 51 -14.72 3.40 -4.66
CA VAL A 51 -13.38 2.82 -4.46
C VAL A 51 -13.47 1.71 -3.44
N THR A 52 -12.78 0.60 -3.70
CA THR A 52 -12.68 -0.49 -2.73
C THR A 52 -11.35 -0.38 -2.02
N ILE A 53 -11.39 -0.17 -0.71
CA ILE A 53 -10.22 -0.14 0.15
C ILE A 53 -10.19 -1.47 0.90
N THR A 54 -9.17 -2.26 0.63
CA THR A 54 -8.94 -3.51 1.33
C THR A 54 -7.83 -3.32 2.34
N ARG A 55 -8.12 -3.60 3.60
CA ARG A 55 -7.14 -3.53 4.67
C ARG A 55 -6.40 -4.86 4.77
N TYR A 56 -5.10 -4.77 4.92
CA TYR A 56 -4.18 -5.86 5.11
C TYR A 56 -3.38 -5.65 6.39
N ARG A 57 -2.89 -6.73 6.97
CA ARG A 57 -1.97 -6.70 8.10
C ARG A 57 -0.81 -7.61 7.80
N CYS A 58 0.40 -7.10 7.97
CA CYS A 58 1.61 -7.91 7.87
C CYS A 58 1.75 -8.74 9.16
N GLU A 59 1.76 -10.07 9.04
CA GLU A 59 1.96 -10.96 10.19
C GLU A 59 3.42 -10.94 10.69
N ARG A 60 4.36 -10.44 9.89
CA ARG A 60 5.78 -10.39 10.26
C ARG A 60 6.14 -9.20 11.16
N CYS A 61 5.74 -8.00 10.76
CA CYS A 61 6.05 -6.76 11.49
C CYS A 61 4.83 -6.09 12.13
N GLY A 62 3.64 -6.66 11.94
CA GLY A 62 2.37 -6.16 12.47
C GLY A 62 1.81 -4.96 11.70
N THR A 63 2.52 -4.41 10.70
CA THR A 63 2.11 -3.20 10.00
C THR A 63 0.78 -3.40 9.28
N ALA A 64 -0.16 -2.49 9.54
CA ALA A 64 -1.41 -2.39 8.83
C ALA A 64 -1.22 -1.59 7.53
N TRP A 65 -1.67 -2.19 6.45
CA TRP A 65 -1.65 -1.65 5.11
C TRP A 65 -3.07 -1.52 4.59
N GLU A 66 -3.31 -0.55 3.73
CA GLU A 66 -4.54 -0.45 2.97
C GLU A 66 -4.20 -0.43 1.50
N TYR A 67 -4.97 -1.18 0.72
CA TYR A 67 -4.89 -1.19 -0.73
C TYR A 67 -6.16 -0.54 -1.29
N GLU A 68 -6.00 0.62 -1.89
CA GLU A 68 -7.09 1.31 -2.59
C GLU A 68 -7.14 0.85 -4.06
N ASN A 69 -8.19 0.13 -4.44
CA ASN A 69 -8.49 -0.14 -5.84
C ASN A 69 -9.41 0.95 -6.40
N ASN A 70 -8.80 2.04 -6.85
CA ASN A 70 -9.49 3.12 -7.53
C ASN A 70 -9.14 3.12 -9.02
N LYS A 71 -10.13 2.94 -9.89
CA LYS A 71 -9.88 2.90 -11.34
C LYS A 71 -9.50 4.25 -11.93
N VAL A 72 -9.93 5.34 -11.29
CA VAL A 72 -9.75 6.71 -11.79
C VAL A 72 -8.52 7.40 -11.19
N ASN A 73 -7.96 6.88 -10.09
CA ASN A 73 -6.73 7.39 -9.49
C ASN A 73 -5.56 6.42 -9.73
N ARG A 74 -4.56 6.85 -10.51
CA ARG A 74 -3.35 6.06 -10.77
C ARG A 74 -2.43 5.97 -9.55
N HIS A 75 -2.56 6.92 -8.63
CA HIS A 75 -1.84 6.94 -7.35
C HIS A 75 -2.56 6.11 -6.27
N ALA A 76 -3.70 5.51 -6.57
CA ALA A 76 -4.35 4.59 -5.65
C ALA A 76 -3.64 3.24 -5.66
N GLY A 77 -3.27 2.75 -4.48
CA GLY A 77 -2.53 1.52 -4.32
C GLY A 77 -2.27 1.26 -2.84
N TRP A 78 -1.07 0.79 -2.52
CA TRP A 78 -0.67 0.52 -1.15
C TRP A 78 -0.38 1.80 -0.37
N SER A 79 -0.99 1.89 0.80
CA SER A 79 -0.79 2.94 1.79
C SER A 79 -0.58 2.32 3.17
N VAL A 80 0.41 2.81 3.91
CA VAL A 80 0.63 2.39 5.30
C VAL A 80 -0.34 3.17 6.17
N VAL A 81 -1.16 2.45 6.94
CA VAL A 81 -2.13 3.09 7.87
C VAL A 81 -1.69 3.07 9.32
N GLY A 82 -0.71 2.23 9.66
CA GLY A 82 -0.15 2.17 11.01
C GLY A 82 0.34 0.77 11.38
N ARG A 83 0.43 0.50 12.68
CA ARG A 83 0.69 -0.82 13.25
C ARG A 83 -0.40 -1.14 14.27
#